data_AF-A0A101EDP2-F1
#
_entry.id   AF-A0A101EDP2-F1
#
_cell.length_a   1.000
_cell.length_b   1.000
_cell.length_c   1.000
_cell.angle_alpha   90.00
_cell.angle_beta   90.00
_cell.angle_gamma   90.00
#
_symmetry.space_group_name_H-M   'P 1'
#
loop_
_entity.id
_entity.type
_entity.pdbx_description
1 polymer ?
#
loop_
_entity_poly.entity_id
_entity_poly.type
_entity_poly.pdbx_seq_one_letter_code
_entity_poly.pdbx_strand_id
1 'polypeptide(L)'
;VLRGGLIRLAIDDFGSGFSSFLYIRYLDAYFVKIAGNLIREITVSARAKMLVESLTSFFKGRSIEVIAEHIENAEIADVLRRMGVQYGQGFYFGKPSPNPGT
;
A
#
# COMPACT_ATOMS: atom_id res chain seq x y z
N VAL A 1 9.05 -17.83 14.98
CA VAL A 1 7.82 -17.70 14.15
C VAL A 1 6.86 -16.79 14.90
N LEU A 2 6.53 -15.62 14.35
CA LEU A 2 5.47 -14.77 14.91
C LEU A 2 4.12 -15.43 14.54
N ARG A 3 3.31 -15.83 15.52
CA ARG A 3 1.97 -16.41 15.28
C ARG A 3 0.88 -15.48 15.77
N GLY A 4 -0.17 -15.36 14.94
CA GLY A 4 -1.29 -14.43 15.07
C GLY A 4 -2.16 -14.71 16.29
N GLY A 5 -2.39 -13.63 17.04
CA GLY A 5 -3.19 -13.59 18.27
C GLY A 5 -3.01 -12.25 18.96
N LEU A 6 -1.79 -11.69 18.90
CA LEU A 6 -1.44 -10.38 19.49
C LEU A 6 -0.76 -9.40 18.52
N ILE A 7 -0.29 -9.87 17.35
CA ILE A 7 0.46 -9.05 16.38
C ILE A 7 -0.21 -9.17 15.01
N ARG A 8 -0.41 -8.02 14.35
CA ARG A 8 -0.82 -7.95 12.95
C ARG A 8 0.42 -7.79 12.06
N LEU A 9 0.49 -8.59 11.00
CA LEU A 9 1.60 -8.57 10.04
C LEU A 9 1.24 -7.75 8.81
N ALA A 10 2.23 -7.01 8.29
CA ALA A 10 2.15 -6.31 7.03
C ALA A 10 3.25 -6.83 6.09
N ILE A 11 2.94 -6.98 4.81
CA ILE A 11 3.95 -7.18 3.76
C ILE A 11 4.41 -5.80 3.31
N ASP A 12 5.70 -5.50 3.50
CA ASP A 12 6.28 -4.21 3.14
C ASP A 12 6.81 -4.19 1.69
N ASP A 13 6.89 -2.99 1.10
CA ASP A 13 7.46 -2.73 -0.23
C ASP A 13 6.91 -3.63 -1.36
N PHE A 14 5.63 -3.98 -1.32
CA PHE A 14 5.02 -4.85 -2.32
C PHE A 14 4.95 -4.17 -3.68
N GLY A 15 5.51 -4.84 -4.69
CA GLY A 15 5.64 -4.30 -6.04
C GLY A 15 6.93 -3.51 -6.27
N SER A 16 7.82 -3.44 -5.27
CA SER A 16 9.22 -3.09 -5.51
C SER A 16 9.91 -4.25 -6.24
N GLY A 17 10.52 -3.98 -7.39
CA GLY A 17 11.23 -4.98 -8.20
C GLY A 17 10.39 -6.23 -8.56
N PHE A 18 10.96 -7.42 -8.37
CA PHE A 18 10.34 -8.73 -8.66
C PHE A 18 9.60 -9.31 -7.46
N SER A 19 8.82 -8.49 -6.74
CA SER A 19 7.96 -8.96 -5.64
C SER A 19 7.12 -10.17 -6.10
N SER A 20 7.42 -11.35 -5.57
CA SER A 20 6.74 -12.57 -6.01
C SER A 20 5.38 -12.69 -5.33
N PHE A 21 4.31 -12.52 -6.11
CA PHE A 21 2.93 -12.79 -5.70
C PHE A 21 2.74 -14.16 -5.05
N LEU A 22 3.64 -15.11 -5.36
CA LEU A 22 3.62 -16.46 -4.81
C LEU A 22 3.83 -16.51 -3.31
N TYR A 23 4.38 -15.47 -2.66
CA TYR A 23 4.56 -15.47 -1.21
C TYR A 23 3.29 -15.10 -0.45
N ILE A 24 2.38 -14.33 -1.06
CA ILE A 24 1.13 -13.88 -0.39
C ILE A 24 0.30 -15.07 0.07
N ARG A 25 0.23 -16.16 -0.70
CA ARG A 25 -0.56 -17.35 -0.35
C ARG A 25 -0.06 -18.09 0.90
N TYR A 26 1.15 -17.77 1.38
CA TYR A 26 1.78 -18.45 2.52
C TYR A 26 1.89 -17.55 3.76
N LEU A 27 1.43 -16.30 3.67
CA LEU A 27 1.54 -15.32 4.75
C LEU A 27 0.15 -14.95 5.27
N ASP A 28 -0.07 -15.14 6.57
CA ASP A 28 -1.23 -14.61 7.30
C ASP A 28 -1.04 -13.11 7.57
N ALA A 29 -0.98 -12.32 6.50
CA ALA A 29 -0.85 -10.87 6.57
C ALA A 29 -2.23 -10.19 6.71
N TYR A 30 -2.25 -9.09 7.44
CA TYR A 30 -3.42 -8.21 7.58
C TYR A 30 -3.31 -7.01 6.65
N PHE A 31 -2.08 -6.65 6.26
CA PHE A 31 -1.83 -5.49 5.43
C PHE A 31 -0.83 -5.80 4.32
N VAL A 32 -0.93 -5.04 3.25
CA VAL A 32 0.09 -4.96 2.19
C VAL A 32 0.38 -3.50 1.90
N LYS A 33 1.66 -3.12 1.92
CA LYS A 33 2.12 -1.78 1.59
C LYS A 33 2.57 -1.77 0.13
N ILE A 34 1.90 -1.00 -0.73
CA ILE A 34 2.28 -0.83 -2.13
C ILE A 34 3.47 0.13 -2.20
N ALA A 35 4.55 -0.34 -2.82
CA ALA A 35 5.81 0.38 -2.90
C ALA A 35 5.68 1.75 -3.56
N GLY A 36 6.37 2.74 -3.00
CA GLY A 36 6.25 4.13 -3.40
C GLY A 36 6.64 4.44 -4.85
N ASN A 37 7.45 3.61 -5.51
CA ASN A 37 7.78 3.80 -6.93
C ASN A 37 6.54 3.68 -7.82
N LEU A 38 5.59 2.80 -7.49
CA LEU A 38 4.33 2.69 -8.21
C LEU A 38 3.39 3.87 -7.89
N ILE A 39 3.36 4.28 -6.61
CA ILE A 39 2.46 5.33 -6.14
C ILE A 39 2.84 6.71 -6.69
N ARG A 40 4.14 7.04 -6.73
CA ARG A 40 4.62 8.32 -7.26
C ARG A 40 4.26 8.54 -8.73
N GLU A 41 4.16 7.46 -9.51
CA GLU A 41 3.82 7.52 -10.94
C GLU A 41 2.32 7.42 -11.23
N ILE A 42 1.46 7.25 -10.21
CA ILE A 42 0.05 6.85 -10.41
C ILE A 42 -0.78 7.87 -11.19
N THR A 43 -0.40 9.15 -11.17
CA THR A 43 -1.10 10.24 -11.88
C THR A 43 -0.61 10.43 -13.31
N VAL A 44 0.61 9.97 -13.63
CA VAL A 44 1.27 10.22 -14.93
C VAL A 44 1.48 8.95 -15.77
N SER A 45 1.44 7.77 -15.16
CA SER A 45 1.67 6.49 -15.81
C SER A 45 0.42 5.63 -15.78
N ALA A 46 -0.21 5.46 -16.95
CA ALA A 46 -1.38 4.58 -17.09
C ALA A 46 -1.06 3.13 -16.68
N ARG A 47 0.18 2.67 -16.90
CA ARG A 47 0.64 1.35 -16.45
C ARG A 47 0.73 1.26 -14.93
N ALA A 48 1.32 2.25 -14.26
CA ALA A 48 1.38 2.28 -12.80
C ALA A 48 -0.05 2.31 -12.21
N LYS A 49 -0.91 3.17 -12.76
CA LYS A 49 -2.33 3.25 -12.39
C LYS A 49 -3.06 1.92 -12.50
N MET A 50 -2.96 1.25 -13.65
CA MET A 50 -3.59 -0.05 -13.89
C MET A 50 -3.06 -1.13 -12.93
N LEU A 51 -1.76 -1.15 -12.66
CA LEU A 51 -1.16 -2.09 -11.72
C LEU A 51 -1.68 -1.87 -10.29
N VAL A 52 -1.66 -0.62 -9.80
CA VAL A 52 -2.16 -0.30 -8.45
C VAL A 52 -3.64 -0.60 -8.32
N GLU A 53 -4.45 -0.32 -9.34
CA GLU A 53 -5.88 -0.66 -9.37
C GLU A 53 -6.11 -2.17 -9.32
N SER A 54 -5.36 -2.93 -10.12
CA SER A 54 -5.42 -4.40 -10.15
C SER A 54 -5.03 -5.01 -8.80
N LEU A 55 -3.96 -4.51 -8.18
CA LEU A 55 -3.53 -4.91 -6.85
C LEU A 55 -4.60 -4.60 -5.80
N THR A 56 -5.11 -3.38 -5.81
CA THR A 56 -6.15 -2.94 -4.87
C THR A 56 -7.39 -3.82 -4.99
N SER A 57 -7.84 -4.10 -6.22
CA SER A 57 -8.96 -5.00 -6.47
C SER A 57 -8.67 -6.45 -6.07
N PHE A 58 -7.43 -6.93 -6.22
CA PHE A 58 -7.03 -8.26 -5.80
C PHE A 58 -7.11 -8.42 -4.28
N PHE A 59 -6.71 -7.41 -3.50
CA PHE A 59 -6.80 -7.47 -2.04
C PHE A 59 -8.19 -7.14 -1.50
N LYS A 60 -9.00 -6.40 -2.27
CA LYS A 60 -10.39 -6.06 -1.90
C LYS A 60 -11.22 -7.30 -1.58
N GLY A 61 -11.88 -7.28 -0.43
CA GLY A 61 -12.75 -8.38 0.03
C GLY A 61 -11.99 -9.59 0.61
N ARG A 62 -10.66 -9.54 0.67
CA ARG A 62 -9.84 -10.49 1.45
C ARG A 62 -9.53 -9.85 2.81
N SER A 63 -9.02 -10.66 3.74
CA SER A 63 -8.57 -10.20 5.07
C SER A 63 -7.28 -9.35 5.02
N ILE A 64 -6.93 -8.79 3.86
CA ILE A 64 -5.70 -8.03 3.62
C ILE A 64 -6.07 -6.63 3.16
N GLU A 65 -5.77 -5.62 3.98
CA GLU A 65 -5.98 -4.21 3.69
C GLU A 65 -4.77 -3.61 2.96
N VAL A 66 -5.02 -2.67 2.04
CA VAL A 66 -3.95 -2.02 1.26
C VAL A 66 -3.55 -0.69 1.90
N ILE A 67 -2.25 -0.49 2.04
CA ILE A 67 -1.61 0.77 2.44
C ILE A 67 -0.80 1.29 1.23
N ALA A 68 -1.07 2.50 0.76
CA ALA A 68 -0.27 3.14 -0.28
C ALA A 68 0.82 4.03 0.32
N GLU A 69 2.06 3.86 -0.11
CA GLU A 69 3.19 4.65 0.39
C GLU A 69 3.55 5.85 -0.48
N HIS A 70 4.32 6.77 0.09
CA HIS A 70 4.92 7.91 -0.63
C HIS A 70 3.87 8.81 -1.31
N ILE A 71 2.73 9.01 -0.65
CA ILE A 71 1.73 9.98 -1.08
C ILE A 71 2.26 11.39 -0.80
N GLU A 72 2.73 12.06 -1.85
CA GLU A 72 3.42 13.36 -1.74
C GLU A 72 2.51 14.56 -2.04
N ASN A 73 1.33 14.35 -2.63
CA ASN A 73 0.37 15.41 -2.92
C ASN A 73 -1.10 14.94 -2.89
N ALA A 74 -2.01 15.91 -2.94
CA ALA A 74 -3.45 15.69 -2.90
C ALA A 74 -3.99 14.92 -4.13
N GLU A 75 -3.36 15.08 -5.29
CA GLU A 75 -3.78 14.42 -6.53
C GLU A 75 -3.59 12.90 -6.44
N ILE A 76 -2.41 12.48 -5.96
CA ILE A 76 -2.11 11.07 -5.67
C ILE A 76 -3.12 10.51 -4.67
N ALA A 77 -3.35 11.23 -3.56
CA ALA A 77 -4.29 10.81 -2.52
C ALA A 77 -5.71 10.62 -3.07
N ASP A 78 -6.18 11.53 -3.91
CA ASP A 78 -7.52 11.50 -4.48
C ASP A 78 -7.71 10.38 -5.51
N VAL A 79 -6.68 10.09 -6.33
CA VAL A 79 -6.67 8.91 -7.21
C VAL A 79 -6.77 7.62 -6.40
N LEU A 80 -5.96 7.46 -5.36
CA LEU A 80 -5.96 6.27 -4.50
C LEU A 80 -7.29 6.08 -3.75
N ARG A 81 -7.85 7.18 -3.25
CA ARG A 81 -9.18 7.19 -2.60
C ARG A 81 -10.27 6.71 -3.55
N ARG A 82 -10.28 7.18 -4.80
CA ARG A 82 -11.23 6.71 -5.83
C ARG A 82 -11.07 5.22 -6.16
N MET A 83 -9.85 4.70 -6.09
CA MET A 83 -9.57 3.26 -6.27
C MET A 83 -10.02 2.41 -5.06
N GLY A 84 -10.43 3.04 -3.95
CA GLY A 84 -10.83 2.36 -2.73
C GLY A 84 -9.68 1.95 -1.83
N VAL A 85 -8.50 2.56 -1.98
CA VAL A 85 -7.39 2.39 -1.03
C VAL A 85 -7.74 3.12 0.27
N GLN A 86 -7.78 2.38 1.37
CA GLN A 86 -8.26 2.89 2.67
C GLN A 86 -7.17 3.57 3.50
N TYR A 87 -5.91 3.14 3.36
CA TYR A 87 -4.79 3.64 4.16
C TYR A 87 -3.71 4.23 3.27
N GLY A 88 -3.13 5.34 3.72
CA GLY A 88 -2.10 6.06 3.00
C GLY A 88 -1.01 6.59 3.91
N GLN A 89 0.23 6.53 3.46
CA GLN A 89 1.40 7.09 4.13
C GLN A 89 2.16 7.98 3.14
N GLY A 90 2.56 9.17 3.58
CA GLY A 90 3.41 10.05 2.77
C GLY A 90 3.42 11.48 3.28
N PHE A 91 4.32 12.29 2.70
CA PHE A 91 4.56 13.66 3.14
C PHE A 91 3.35 14.58 2.97
N TYR A 92 2.38 14.21 2.13
CA TYR A 92 1.10 14.90 2.06
C TYR A 92 0.34 14.88 3.39
N PHE A 93 0.43 13.79 4.14
CA PHE A 93 -0.22 13.63 5.45
C PHE A 93 0.68 14.09 6.60
N GLY A 94 1.99 13.89 6.46
CA GLY A 94 2.96 14.29 7.46
C GLY A 94 4.34 13.73 7.16
N LYS A 95 5.38 14.49 7.52
CA LYS A 95 6.74 13.98 7.48
C LYS A 95 7.04 13.16 8.74
N PRO A 96 7.93 12.16 8.66
CA PRO A 96 8.43 11.49 9.85
C PRO A 96 8.94 12.50 10.87
N SER A 97 8.50 12.35 12.12
CA SER A 97 8.92 13.18 13.24
C SER A 97 9.17 12.28 14.46
N PRO A 98 9.93 12.75 15.46
CA PRO A 98 10.09 12.02 16.71
C PRO A 98 8.77 11.79 17.45
N ASN A 99 7.79 12.68 17.26
CA ASN A 99 6.46 12.63 17.85
C ASN A 99 5.39 12.77 16.74
N PRO A 100 5.06 11.69 16.02
CA PRO A 100 4.05 11.74 14.97
C PRO A 100 2.65 11.85 15.58
N GLY A 101 1.82 12.77 15.08
CA GLY A 101 0.41 12.89 15.47
C GLY A 101 0.10 13.67 16.76
N THR A 102 1.10 14.33 17.36
CA THR A 102 0.91 15.35 18.41
C THR A 102 0.81 16.75 17.83
#